data_AF-A0A5C3QCJ6-F1
#
_entry.id   AF-A0A5C3QCJ6-F1
#
_cell.length_a   1.000
_cell.length_b   1.000
_cell.length_c   1.000
_cell.angle_alpha   90.00
_cell.angle_beta   90.00
_cell.angle_gamma   90.00
#
_symmetry.space_group_name_H-M   'P 1'
#
loop_
_entity.id
_entity.type
_entity.pdbx_description
1 polymer ?
#
loop_
_entity_poly.entity_id
_entity_poly.type
_entity_poly.pdbx_seq_one_letter_code
_entity_poly.pdbx_strand_id
1 'polypeptide(L)'
;MTITWLPEVVQPIDGVKNTPQLDTVLLLRGAGHNLAQEIPEGTNDADLTPVQAIERDTAVFAESLGLKLVAAQSNIEGNLINHLHAARQYGAVVFSPGAYCFSSWSLYDAVAAIKTPVIEVHINNWHAKNDNRKSVMAAVCAGVIVGCGPVGYQMALLRAKELIDEKKRETKH
;
A
#
# COMPACT_ATOMS: atom_id res chain seq x y z
N MET A 1 -1.60 6.25 18.01
CA MET A 1 -0.52 5.83 17.09
C MET A 1 -0.59 6.70 15.84
N THR A 2 0.54 7.11 15.28
CA THR A 2 0.60 8.12 14.21
C THR A 2 1.01 7.49 12.88
N ILE A 3 0.15 7.57 11.87
CA ILE A 3 0.53 7.29 10.48
C ILE A 3 1.34 8.47 9.96
N THR A 4 2.49 8.21 9.34
CA THR A 4 3.20 9.27 8.62
C THR A 4 2.61 9.39 7.21
N TRP A 5 1.96 10.50 6.92
CA TRP A 5 1.41 10.81 5.60
C TRP A 5 2.47 11.43 4.69
N LEU A 6 2.59 10.87 3.49
CA LEU A 6 3.44 11.42 2.43
C LEU A 6 2.64 12.45 1.62
N PRO A 7 3.31 13.48 1.07
CA PRO A 7 2.66 14.42 0.17
C PRO A 7 2.10 13.68 -1.05
N GLU A 8 1.04 14.25 -1.65
CA GLU A 8 0.41 13.65 -2.83
C GLU A 8 1.40 13.47 -3.99
N VAL A 9 2.30 14.45 -4.17
CA VAL A 9 3.37 14.42 -5.16
C VAL A 9 4.70 14.15 -4.46
N VAL A 10 5.36 13.06 -4.85
CA VAL A 10 6.76 12.82 -4.50
C VAL A 10 7.62 13.32 -5.66
N GLN A 11 8.61 14.15 -5.35
CA GLN A 11 9.56 14.62 -6.36
C GLN A 11 10.34 13.43 -6.94
N PRO A 12 10.71 13.44 -8.23
CA PRO A 12 11.63 12.47 -8.79
C PRO A 12 12.87 12.35 -7.91
N ILE A 13 13.30 11.11 -7.69
CA ILE A 13 14.43 10.75 -6.84
C ILE A 13 15.74 11.34 -7.40
N ASP A 14 16.00 12.61 -7.11
CA ASP A 14 17.30 13.24 -7.30
C ASP A 14 18.14 13.07 -6.02
N GLY A 15 19.22 12.29 -6.13
CA GLY A 15 20.36 12.37 -5.21
C GLY A 15 20.23 11.75 -3.81
N VAL A 16 19.18 11.00 -3.48
CA VAL A 16 19.06 10.46 -2.12
C VAL A 16 19.89 9.18 -1.93
N LYS A 17 21.01 9.31 -1.21
CA LYS A 17 21.67 8.19 -0.50
C LYS A 17 20.73 7.72 0.61
N ASN A 18 19.75 6.88 0.29
CA ASN A 18 18.82 6.38 1.29
C ASN A 18 19.25 5.01 1.82
N THR A 19 19.60 4.99 3.11
CA THR A 19 19.67 3.76 3.88
C THR A 19 18.34 3.02 3.73
N PRO A 20 18.34 1.73 3.34
CA PRO A 20 17.10 0.95 3.23
C PRO A 20 16.32 0.96 4.54
N GLN A 21 15.04 1.30 4.48
CA GLN A 21 14.09 1.31 5.58
C GLN A 21 13.26 0.03 5.55
N LEU A 22 13.92 -1.12 5.78
CA LEU A 22 13.30 -2.44 5.58
C LEU A 22 12.11 -2.72 6.52
N ASP A 23 12.02 -2.05 7.66
CA ASP A 23 10.88 -2.17 8.58
C ASP A 23 9.70 -1.25 8.23
N THR A 24 9.84 -0.42 7.20
CA THR A 24 8.81 0.49 6.76
C THR A 24 7.99 -0.13 5.62
N VAL A 25 6.68 -0.08 5.74
CA VAL A 25 5.70 -0.48 4.73
C VAL A 25 4.95 0.75 4.24
N LEU A 26 4.85 0.89 2.92
CA LEU A 26 4.01 1.91 2.29
C LEU A 26 2.58 1.38 2.11
N LEU A 27 1.61 2.03 2.73
CA LEU A 27 0.19 1.91 2.40
C LEU A 27 -0.15 2.89 1.28
N LEU A 28 -0.26 2.40 0.05
CA LEU A 28 -0.58 3.21 -1.11
C LEU A 28 -2.03 2.99 -1.54
N ARG A 29 -2.76 4.06 -1.84
CA ARG A 29 -4.16 3.98 -2.27
C ARG A 29 -4.44 4.81 -3.51
N GLY A 30 -5.14 4.21 -4.47
CA GLY A 30 -5.47 4.81 -5.75
C GLY A 30 -6.80 5.58 -5.76
N ALA A 31 -7.37 5.66 -6.97
CA ALA A 31 -8.52 6.51 -7.27
C ALA A 31 -9.78 6.15 -6.46
N GLY A 32 -10.47 7.17 -5.95
CA GLY A 32 -11.75 7.05 -5.27
C GLY A 32 -11.64 6.75 -3.77
N HIS A 33 -10.43 6.58 -3.24
CA HIS A 33 -10.18 6.40 -1.80
C HIS A 33 -9.96 7.72 -1.06
N ASN A 34 -9.92 8.86 -1.76
CA ASN A 34 -9.72 10.22 -1.20
C ASN A 34 -10.99 10.85 -0.62
N LEU A 35 -12.13 10.16 -0.65
CA LEU A 35 -13.39 10.69 -0.12
C LEU A 35 -13.39 10.78 1.42
N ALA A 36 -12.29 10.39 2.06
CA ALA A 36 -11.99 10.61 3.46
C ALA A 36 -10.72 11.46 3.61
N GLN A 37 -10.74 12.39 4.55
CA GLN A 37 -9.56 13.19 4.92
C GLN A 37 -8.63 12.37 5.81
N GLU A 38 -7.38 12.82 5.96
CA GLU A 38 -6.46 12.29 6.99
C GLU A 38 -7.12 12.33 8.37
N ILE A 39 -6.61 11.55 9.33
CA ILE A 39 -7.08 11.53 10.71
C ILE A 39 -6.28 12.58 11.50
N PRO A 40 -6.89 13.72 11.92
CA PRO A 40 -6.24 14.65 12.82
C PRO A 40 -5.86 14.00 14.15
N GLU A 41 -4.80 14.52 14.77
CA GLU A 41 -4.43 14.09 16.11
C GLU A 41 -5.56 14.41 17.11
N GLY A 42 -5.97 13.43 17.91
CA GLY A 42 -7.04 13.58 18.90
C GLY A 42 -8.47 13.33 18.37
N THR A 43 -8.65 12.90 17.12
CA THR A 43 -9.97 12.45 16.63
C THR A 43 -10.45 11.21 17.38
N ASN A 44 -11.70 11.24 17.87
CA ASN A 44 -12.32 10.10 18.52
C ASN A 44 -12.72 9.04 17.51
N ASP A 45 -12.66 7.77 17.93
CA ASP A 45 -12.99 6.62 17.07
C ASP A 45 -14.42 6.66 16.51
N ALA A 46 -15.36 7.25 17.25
CA ALA A 46 -16.77 7.37 16.86
C ALA A 46 -16.98 8.32 15.65
N ASP A 47 -16.03 9.22 15.40
CA ASP A 47 -16.13 10.26 14.37
C ASP A 47 -15.39 9.87 13.07
N LEU A 48 -14.76 8.69 13.02
CA LEU A 48 -14.00 8.25 11.85
C LEU A 48 -14.91 7.81 10.71
N THR A 49 -14.59 8.26 9.50
CA THR A 49 -15.12 7.66 8.28
C THR A 49 -14.62 6.20 8.15
N PRO A 50 -15.30 5.35 7.37
CA PRO A 50 -14.87 3.96 7.18
C PRO A 50 -13.42 3.81 6.70
N VAL A 51 -12.96 4.73 5.86
CA VAL A 51 -11.60 4.73 5.31
C VAL A 51 -10.56 5.12 6.39
N GLN A 52 -10.88 6.12 7.22
CA GLN A 52 -10.05 6.50 8.36
C GLN A 52 -9.97 5.38 9.41
N ALA A 53 -11.08 4.67 9.67
CA ALA A 53 -11.05 3.51 10.55
C ALA A 53 -10.08 2.42 10.01
N ILE A 54 -10.12 2.15 8.71
CA ILE A 54 -9.18 1.21 8.06
C ILE A 54 -7.73 1.65 8.24
N GLU A 55 -7.42 2.92 8.02
CA GLU A 55 -6.07 3.46 8.20
C GLU A 55 -5.57 3.27 9.63
N ARG A 56 -6.36 3.70 10.62
CA ARG A 56 -6.05 3.54 12.04
C ARG A 56 -5.80 2.08 12.38
N ASP A 57 -6.71 1.19 12.00
CA ASP A 57 -6.62 -0.23 12.32
C ASP A 57 -5.42 -0.89 11.65
N THR A 58 -5.12 -0.48 10.41
CA THR A 58 -3.94 -0.95 9.68
C THR A 58 -2.66 -0.47 10.35
N ALA A 59 -2.62 0.77 10.84
CA ALA A 59 -1.48 1.32 11.55
C ALA A 59 -1.24 0.57 12.87
N VAL A 60 -2.27 0.46 13.72
CA VAL A 60 -2.18 -0.26 15.00
C VAL A 60 -1.70 -1.69 14.79
N PHE A 61 -2.22 -2.36 13.77
CA PHE A 61 -1.80 -3.71 13.46
C PHE A 61 -0.34 -3.77 12.97
N ALA A 62 0.11 -2.83 12.13
CA ALA A 62 1.51 -2.74 11.73
C ALA A 62 2.45 -2.57 12.94
N GLU A 63 2.08 -1.74 13.92
CA GLU A 63 2.86 -1.57 15.17
C GLU A 63 3.04 -2.88 15.91
N SER A 64 1.95 -3.65 16.03
CA SER A 64 1.96 -4.94 16.72
C SER A 64 2.87 -5.98 16.04
N LEU A 65 3.15 -5.78 14.74
CA LEU A 65 4.11 -6.59 13.96
C LEU A 65 5.54 -6.02 13.99
N GLY A 66 5.78 -4.91 14.68
CA GLY A 66 7.07 -4.20 14.71
C GLY A 66 7.39 -3.46 13.40
N LEU A 67 6.38 -3.17 12.58
CA LEU A 67 6.52 -2.45 11.32
C LEU A 67 6.15 -0.97 11.49
N LYS A 68 6.77 -0.12 10.66
CA LYS A 68 6.39 1.28 10.51
C LYS A 68 5.47 1.42 9.30
N LEU A 69 4.39 2.17 9.43
CA LEU A 69 3.46 2.44 8.34
C LEU A 69 3.61 3.89 7.86
N VAL A 70 3.89 4.06 6.57
CA VAL A 70 3.76 5.35 5.88
C VAL A 70 2.61 5.24 4.90
N ALA A 71 1.81 6.29 4.74
CA ALA A 71 0.63 6.27 3.89
C ALA A 71 0.71 7.33 2.79
N ALA A 72 0.18 6.97 1.62
CA ALA A 72 -0.03 7.88 0.51
C ALA A 72 -1.32 7.53 -0.22
N GLN A 73 -1.99 8.56 -0.74
CA GLN A 73 -3.15 8.40 -1.59
C GLN A 73 -3.05 9.37 -2.76
N SER A 74 -3.46 8.95 -3.95
CA SER A 74 -3.72 9.89 -5.05
C SER A 74 -4.75 9.35 -6.03
N ASN A 75 -5.50 10.28 -6.62
CA ASN A 75 -6.36 10.03 -7.77
C ASN A 75 -5.63 10.19 -9.11
N ILE A 76 -4.35 10.57 -9.10
CA ILE A 76 -3.55 10.80 -10.29
C ILE A 76 -2.60 9.63 -10.47
N GLU A 77 -2.75 8.89 -11.57
CA GLU A 77 -1.96 7.69 -11.87
C GLU A 77 -0.44 7.94 -11.81
N GLY A 78 0.03 9.06 -12.39
CA GLY A 78 1.46 9.42 -12.35
C GLY A 78 2.01 9.62 -10.93
N ASN A 79 1.19 10.11 -9.99
CA ASN A 79 1.61 10.26 -8.60
C ASN A 79 1.77 8.89 -7.93
N LEU A 80 0.85 7.96 -8.18
CA LEU A 80 0.96 6.58 -7.69
C LEU A 80 2.23 5.90 -8.22
N ILE A 81 2.56 6.10 -9.50
CA ILE A 81 3.81 5.61 -10.11
C ILE A 81 5.03 6.20 -9.39
N ASN A 82 5.04 7.50 -9.11
CA ASN A 82 6.12 8.16 -8.39
C ASN A 82 6.30 7.59 -6.97
N HIS A 83 5.20 7.34 -6.25
CA HIS A 83 5.22 6.69 -4.94
C HIS A 83 5.78 5.26 -5.02
N LEU A 84 5.34 4.45 -5.98
CA LEU A 84 5.86 3.10 -6.21
C LEU A 84 7.38 3.14 -6.47
N HIS A 85 7.84 4.08 -7.29
CA HIS A 85 9.26 4.25 -7.58
C HIS A 85 10.08 4.69 -6.36
N ALA A 86 9.54 5.57 -5.53
CA ALA A 86 10.16 6.00 -4.28
C ALA A 86 10.15 4.90 -3.22
N ALA A 87 9.24 3.92 -3.31
CA ALA A 87 9.14 2.78 -2.40
C ALA A 87 10.27 1.76 -2.52
N ARG A 88 11.23 1.95 -3.43
CA ARG A 88 12.48 1.15 -3.51
C ARG A 88 13.28 1.16 -2.20
N GLN A 89 13.10 2.19 -1.37
CA GLN A 89 13.72 2.31 -0.06
C GLN A 89 13.00 1.53 1.04
N TYR A 90 11.74 1.11 0.83
CA TYR A 90 10.89 0.47 1.84
C TYR A 90 10.99 -1.05 1.78
N GLY A 91 10.52 -1.71 2.84
CA GLY A 91 10.47 -3.16 2.95
C GLY A 91 9.42 -3.79 2.03
N ALA A 92 8.23 -3.20 1.96
CA ALA A 92 7.11 -3.67 1.15
C ALA A 92 6.12 -2.53 0.83
N VAL A 93 5.21 -2.79 -0.10
CA VAL A 93 4.06 -1.91 -0.41
C VAL A 93 2.77 -2.71 -0.26
N VAL A 94 1.82 -2.19 0.50
CA VAL A 94 0.41 -2.61 0.47
C VAL A 94 -0.32 -1.63 -0.43
N PHE A 95 -0.75 -2.08 -1.61
CA PHE A 95 -1.33 -1.22 -2.63
C PHE A 95 -2.79 -1.55 -2.87
N SER A 96 -3.66 -0.56 -2.69
CA SER A 96 -5.06 -0.65 -3.11
C SER A 96 -5.27 0.29 -4.31
N PRO A 97 -5.10 -0.20 -5.55
CA PRO A 97 -5.13 0.63 -6.77
C PRO A 97 -6.51 1.21 -7.12
N GLY A 98 -7.57 0.78 -6.45
CA GLY A 98 -8.94 1.14 -6.80
C GLY A 98 -9.28 0.69 -8.22
N ALA A 99 -9.97 1.53 -9.00
CA ALA A 99 -10.36 1.19 -10.37
C ALA A 99 -9.17 0.96 -11.32
N TYR A 100 -7.98 1.48 -11.00
CA TYR A 100 -6.80 1.35 -11.86
C TYR A 100 -6.31 -0.08 -12.03
N CYS A 101 -6.64 -1.01 -11.11
CA CYS A 101 -6.29 -2.42 -11.30
C CYS A 101 -6.85 -2.99 -12.61
N PHE A 102 -7.96 -2.46 -13.14
CA PHE A 102 -8.60 -3.01 -14.33
C PHE A 102 -8.10 -2.42 -15.65
N SER A 103 -7.28 -1.36 -15.62
CA SER A 103 -6.94 -0.62 -16.83
C SER A 103 -5.50 -0.12 -16.92
N SER A 104 -4.79 0.05 -15.79
CA SER A 104 -3.48 0.71 -15.78
C SER A 104 -2.33 -0.27 -16.00
N TRP A 105 -1.90 -0.40 -17.25
CA TRP A 105 -0.62 -1.05 -17.59
C TRP A 105 0.59 -0.21 -17.17
N SER A 106 0.45 1.11 -17.02
CA SER A 106 1.52 1.95 -16.50
C SER A 106 1.87 1.59 -15.05
N LEU A 107 0.85 1.32 -14.21
CA LEU A 107 1.06 0.83 -12.84
C LEU A 107 1.58 -0.60 -12.82
N TYR A 108 1.17 -1.46 -13.77
CA TYR A 108 1.80 -2.77 -13.96
C TYR A 108 3.32 -2.62 -14.14
N ASP A 109 3.74 -1.79 -15.10
CA ASP A 109 5.16 -1.60 -15.40
C ASP A 109 5.90 -0.98 -14.21
N ALA A 110 5.29 -0.03 -13.50
CA ALA A 110 5.86 0.57 -12.31
C ALA A 110 6.09 -0.44 -11.17
N VAL A 111 5.14 -1.36 -10.94
CA VAL A 111 5.27 -2.46 -9.97
C VAL A 111 6.35 -3.44 -10.43
N ALA A 112 6.37 -3.81 -11.71
CA ALA A 112 7.38 -4.71 -12.28
C ALA A 112 8.81 -4.13 -12.20
N ALA A 113 8.95 -2.81 -12.24
CA ALA A 113 10.23 -2.10 -12.25
C ALA A 113 10.86 -1.90 -10.85
N ILE A 114 10.22 -2.35 -9.77
CA ILE A 114 10.75 -2.26 -8.41
C ILE A 114 11.01 -3.64 -7.82
N LYS A 115 12.10 -3.76 -7.04
CA LYS A 115 12.40 -4.99 -6.27
C LYS A 115 11.63 -5.07 -4.95
N THR A 116 10.96 -3.98 -4.56
CA THR A 116 10.15 -3.95 -3.34
C THR A 116 8.87 -4.74 -3.61
N PRO A 117 8.54 -5.76 -2.80
CA PRO A 117 7.33 -6.54 -3.00
C PRO A 117 6.08 -5.67 -2.83
N VAL A 118 5.13 -5.83 -3.75
CA VAL A 118 3.83 -5.14 -3.72
C VAL A 118 2.72 -6.16 -3.50
N ILE A 119 1.90 -5.97 -2.48
CA ILE A 119 0.71 -6.77 -2.19
C ILE A 119 -0.52 -5.96 -2.59
N GLU A 120 -1.28 -6.46 -3.54
CA GLU A 120 -2.52 -5.82 -4.02
C GLU A 120 -3.70 -6.15 -3.09
N VAL A 121 -4.48 -5.14 -2.70
CA VAL A 121 -5.60 -5.31 -1.76
C VAL A 121 -6.88 -4.65 -2.26
N HIS A 122 -7.98 -5.40 -2.20
CA HIS A 122 -9.33 -4.95 -2.52
C HIS A 122 -10.32 -5.31 -1.42
N ILE A 123 -11.01 -4.30 -0.89
CA ILE A 123 -12.07 -4.48 0.11
C ILE A 123 -13.21 -5.32 -0.46
N ASN A 124 -13.64 -5.00 -1.68
CA ASN A 124 -14.82 -5.60 -2.31
C ASN A 124 -14.45 -6.84 -3.13
N ASN A 125 -15.31 -7.86 -3.07
CA ASN A 125 -15.21 -9.00 -3.98
C ASN A 125 -15.79 -8.63 -5.35
N TRP A 126 -14.94 -8.14 -6.25
CA TRP A 126 -15.36 -7.78 -7.60
C TRP A 126 -15.56 -9.00 -8.51
N HIS A 127 -15.01 -10.19 -8.17
CA HIS A 127 -15.31 -11.44 -8.89
C HIS A 127 -16.77 -11.87 -8.73
N ALA A 128 -17.40 -11.57 -7.59
CA ALA A 128 -18.78 -11.94 -7.32
C ALA A 128 -19.82 -11.22 -8.20
N LYS A 129 -19.42 -10.17 -8.94
CA LYS A 129 -20.34 -9.35 -9.75
C LYS A 129 -20.58 -9.87 -11.18
N ASN A 130 -20.26 -11.15 -11.47
CA ASN A 130 -20.30 -11.74 -12.82
C ASN A 130 -19.57 -10.91 -13.88
N ASP A 131 -18.52 -10.22 -13.45
CA ASP A 131 -17.72 -9.39 -14.31
C ASP A 131 -16.39 -10.10 -14.58
N ASN A 132 -16.02 -10.24 -15.85
CA ASN A 132 -14.73 -10.82 -16.26
C ASN A 132 -13.55 -9.87 -16.02
N ARG A 133 -13.77 -8.76 -15.31
CA ARG A 133 -12.73 -7.91 -14.74
C ARG A 133 -11.69 -8.77 -14.02
N LYS A 134 -10.42 -8.49 -14.29
CA LYS A 134 -9.25 -9.03 -13.60
C LYS A 134 -8.27 -7.90 -13.41
N SER A 135 -7.53 -7.91 -12.31
CA SER A 135 -6.42 -6.97 -12.15
C SER A 135 -5.36 -7.25 -13.22
N VAL A 136 -4.99 -6.22 -13.99
CA VAL A 136 -3.92 -6.30 -14.98
C VAL A 136 -2.57 -6.48 -14.30
N MET A 137 -2.39 -5.93 -13.09
CA MET A 137 -1.15 -5.96 -12.30
C MET A 137 -0.99 -7.16 -11.37
N ALA A 138 -2.01 -8.01 -11.25
CA ALA A 138 -1.97 -9.20 -10.38
C ALA A 138 -0.74 -10.09 -10.60
N ALA A 139 -0.27 -10.20 -11.85
CA ALA A 139 0.86 -11.05 -12.22
C ALA A 139 2.23 -10.56 -11.70
N VAL A 140 2.35 -9.26 -11.40
CA VAL A 140 3.60 -8.64 -10.92
C VAL A 140 3.57 -8.29 -9.42
N CYS A 141 2.41 -8.48 -8.77
CA CYS A 141 2.30 -8.37 -7.33
C CYS A 141 2.77 -9.66 -6.63
N ALA A 142 3.32 -9.51 -5.42
CA ALA A 142 3.72 -10.62 -4.55
C ALA A 142 2.53 -11.41 -3.99
N GLY A 143 1.32 -10.86 -4.13
CA GLY A 143 0.05 -11.48 -3.76
C GLY A 143 -1.10 -10.52 -4.02
N VAL A 144 -2.31 -11.07 -4.17
CA VAL A 144 -3.55 -10.31 -4.34
C VAL A 144 -4.57 -10.80 -3.31
N ILE A 145 -5.14 -9.87 -2.54
CA ILE A 145 -6.19 -10.13 -1.56
C ILE A 145 -7.45 -9.39 -2.00
N VAL A 146 -8.55 -10.11 -2.18
CA VAL A 146 -9.80 -9.55 -2.71
C VAL A 146 -11.00 -10.05 -1.92
N GLY A 147 -11.88 -9.12 -1.53
CA GLY A 147 -13.16 -9.44 -0.91
C GLY A 147 -13.12 -9.75 0.60
N CYS A 148 -11.98 -9.56 1.25
CA CYS A 148 -11.82 -9.75 2.70
C CYS A 148 -12.18 -8.50 3.52
N GLY A 149 -12.77 -7.48 2.90
CA GLY A 149 -13.09 -6.23 3.60
C GLY A 149 -11.85 -5.53 4.18
N PRO A 150 -12.01 -4.75 5.26
CA PRO A 150 -10.90 -4.13 6.01
C PRO A 150 -9.80 -5.10 6.45
N VAL A 151 -10.18 -6.33 6.83
CA VAL A 151 -9.22 -7.37 7.30
C VAL A 151 -8.19 -7.71 6.22
N GLY A 152 -8.50 -7.50 4.94
CA GLY A 152 -7.54 -7.69 3.85
C GLY A 152 -6.25 -6.86 3.99
N TYR A 153 -6.32 -5.67 4.60
CA TYR A 153 -5.13 -4.86 4.88
C TYR A 153 -4.23 -5.49 5.95
N GLN A 154 -4.81 -6.08 6.99
CA GLN A 154 -4.07 -6.80 8.02
C GLN A 154 -3.40 -8.05 7.45
N MET A 155 -4.12 -8.81 6.61
CA MET A 155 -3.56 -9.97 5.90
C MET A 155 -2.39 -9.55 5.00
N ALA A 156 -2.49 -8.40 4.32
CA ALA A 156 -1.41 -7.87 3.51
C ALA A 156 -0.18 -7.48 4.35
N LEU A 157 -0.39 -6.92 5.55
CA LEU A 157 0.70 -6.61 6.48
C LEU A 157 1.40 -7.86 7.02
N LEU A 158 0.65 -8.94 7.31
CA LEU A 158 1.26 -10.23 7.66
C LEU A 158 2.16 -10.73 6.54
N ARG A 159 1.66 -10.72 5.30
CA ARG A 159 2.46 -11.13 4.14
C ARG A 159 3.68 -10.23 3.93
N ALA A 160 3.53 -8.92 4.11
CA ALA A 160 4.64 -7.97 4.05
C ALA A 160 5.71 -8.27 5.09
N LYS A 161 5.32 -8.58 6.33
CA LYS A 161 6.25 -8.92 7.42
C LYS A 161 7.10 -10.14 7.07
N GLU A 162 6.49 -11.20 6.56
CA GLU A 162 7.19 -12.42 6.14
C GLU A 162 8.24 -12.12 5.07
N LEU A 163 7.85 -11.41 4.01
CA LEU A 163 8.72 -11.04 2.89
C LEU A 163 9.89 -10.16 3.35
N ILE A 164 9.64 -9.23 4.27
CA ILE A 164 10.67 -8.38 4.87
C ILE A 164 11.65 -9.22 5.68
N ASP A 165 11.16 -10.15 6.49
CA ASP A 165 12.01 -11.02 7.31
C ASP A 165 12.87 -11.95 6.45
N GLU A 166 12.32 -12.49 5.36
CA GLU A 166 13.05 -13.28 4.36
C GLU A 166 14.22 -12.48 3.79
N LYS A 167 13.95 -11.27 3.28
CA LYS A 167 14.97 -10.36 2.72
C LYS A 167 16.05 -10.00 3.73
N LYS A 168 15.68 -9.80 5.00
CA LYS A 168 16.63 -9.53 6.09
C LYS A 168 17.53 -10.72 6.40
N ARG A 169 17.04 -11.96 6.27
CA ARG A 169 17.86 -13.18 6.45
C ARG A 169 18.87 -13.36 5.32
N GLU A 170 18.45 -13.07 4.08
CA GLU A 170 19.33 -13.13 2.90
C GLU A 170 20.46 -12.10 2.96
N THR A 171 20.19 -10.88 3.44
CA THR A 171 21.21 -9.80 3.51
C THR A 171 22.26 -10.01 4.61
N LYS A 172 22.01 -10.94 5.55
CA LYS A 172 22.94 -11.26 6.66
C LYS A 172 23.96 -12.35 6.30
N HIS A 173 23.78 -13.03 5.16
CA HIS A 173 24.72 -14.00 4.60
C HIS A 173 25.60 -13.30 3.56
#